data_AF-A0A821JLZ5-F1
#
_entry.id   AF-A0A821JLZ5-F1
#
_cell.length_a   1.000
_cell.length_b   1.000
_cell.length_c   1.000
_cell.angle_alpha   90.00
_cell.angle_beta   90.00
_cell.angle_gamma   90.00
#
_symmetry.space_group_name_H-M   'P 1'
#
loop_
_entity.id
_entity.type
_entity.pdbx_description
1 polymer ?
#
loop_
_entity_poly.entity_id
_entity_poly.type
_entity_poly.pdbx_seq_one_letter_code
_entity_poly.pdbx_strand_id
1 'polypeptide(L)'
;LTVCIIGILVFYNVTNVTISWSNINIKNRSNFTISSPRLPINAQLSTENIRKFAVFASSIHSKFRSYIFYTPITAAAWQRIGYEVIVIFVGDFTNNSNPTLSLQLNLTRSLLERLGVHVIDFQCDKSYSIKVSQLVRMFTGFLSDTIVKDTDYIITTDSDIIPLRKHDYTIKSNTNGFIYNAFCCGSFKRRQKTYQMYPMSHICLSKQVWRNLFLESNQRNELLNSNLSSSNAILLSDKAPFSFDTISLYVRQEFGQLYDSNMAKGDAAWYMDQVYCSMLLNDYCEKHSNIKIDKLYKTSSRLDPGLSQQFWHPQRFKEFGDAHTTHDDIFDSYNWGSFRNLLFFMFNSSLANDFDLYYKQFLLTLRDKPEDH
;
A
#
# COMPACT_ATOMS: atom_id res chain seq x y z
N LEU A 1 -40.08 41.13 -36.69
CA LEU A 1 -39.34 39.86 -36.86
C LEU A 1 -38.85 39.45 -35.46
N THR A 2 -39.53 38.57 -34.72
CA THR A 2 -39.42 37.08 -34.74
C THR A 2 -37.95 36.63 -34.55
N VAL A 3 -37.50 35.83 -33.56
CA VAL A 3 -38.09 34.72 -32.77
C VAL A 3 -37.41 34.55 -31.39
N CYS A 4 -38.20 34.13 -30.39
CA CYS A 4 -37.92 33.55 -29.06
C CYS A 4 -37.14 32.21 -29.03
N ILE A 5 -36.42 31.88 -27.93
CA ILE A 5 -36.46 30.59 -27.16
C ILE A 5 -35.97 30.87 -25.71
N ILE A 6 -36.81 31.08 -24.68
CA ILE A 6 -37.39 30.14 -23.66
C ILE A 6 -36.39 29.23 -22.91
N GLY A 7 -36.06 29.55 -21.65
CA GLY A 7 -36.38 28.74 -20.44
C GLY A 7 -35.17 27.92 -19.94
N ILE A 8 -34.84 27.72 -18.66
CA ILE A 8 -35.54 27.77 -17.37
C ILE A 8 -34.47 28.06 -16.29
N LEU A 9 -34.74 29.00 -15.38
CA LEU A 9 -33.96 29.25 -14.15
C LEU A 9 -34.80 28.74 -12.98
N VAL A 10 -34.32 27.71 -12.28
CA VAL A 10 -34.90 27.26 -11.01
C VAL A 10 -33.95 27.68 -9.89
N PHE A 11 -34.37 28.69 -9.14
CA PHE A 11 -33.84 28.98 -7.81
C PHE A 11 -34.57 28.07 -6.80
N TYR A 12 -33.81 27.41 -5.92
CA TYR A 12 -34.36 26.94 -4.64
C TYR A 12 -33.48 27.40 -3.48
N ASN A 13 -34.17 28.04 -2.54
CA ASN A 13 -33.68 28.57 -1.28
C ASN A 13 -32.98 27.52 -0.42
N VAL A 14 -31.83 27.91 0.13
CA VAL A 14 -31.16 27.20 1.22
C VAL A 14 -31.77 27.68 2.53
N THR A 15 -32.63 26.87 3.13
CA THR A 15 -32.99 26.98 4.54
C THR A 15 -32.27 25.90 5.34
N ASN A 16 -31.63 26.34 6.41
CA ASN A 16 -30.94 25.56 7.43
C ASN A 16 -31.62 24.23 7.75
N VAL A 17 -30.85 23.13 7.67
CA VAL A 17 -31.17 21.88 8.35
C VAL A 17 -29.98 21.47 9.19
N THR A 18 -30.11 21.71 10.49
CA THR A 18 -29.30 21.11 11.55
C THR A 18 -29.73 19.66 11.68
N ILE A 19 -28.85 18.69 11.42
CA ILE A 19 -29.12 17.28 11.70
C ILE A 19 -28.37 16.89 12.98
N SER A 20 -29.12 16.71 14.07
CA SER A 20 -28.64 16.10 15.31
C SER A 20 -28.57 14.58 15.14
N TRP A 21 -27.46 13.97 15.54
CA TRP A 21 -27.36 12.53 15.69
C TRP A 21 -27.71 12.14 17.11
N SER A 22 -28.86 11.47 17.29
CA SER A 22 -29.17 10.74 18.52
C SER A 22 -29.64 9.33 18.21
N ASN A 23 -28.96 8.38 18.86
CA ASN A 23 -29.40 7.06 19.31
C ASN A 23 -30.23 6.18 18.36
N ILE A 24 -29.57 5.18 17.74
CA ILE A 24 -30.22 3.91 17.41
C ILE A 24 -29.41 2.75 17.99
N ASN A 25 -30.06 2.08 18.92
CA ASN A 25 -29.65 0.90 19.65
C ASN A 25 -30.14 -0.33 18.87
N ILE A 26 -29.27 -1.25 18.45
CA ILE A 26 -29.68 -2.52 17.84
C ILE A 26 -28.99 -3.68 18.56
N LYS A 27 -29.71 -4.25 19.54
CA LYS A 27 -29.62 -5.66 19.89
C LYS A 27 -30.50 -6.46 18.92
N ASN A 28 -29.93 -7.39 18.16
CA ASN A 28 -30.26 -8.83 18.25
C ASN A 28 -29.71 -9.64 17.07
N ARG A 29 -29.26 -10.84 17.45
CA ARG A 29 -28.79 -11.95 16.61
C ARG A 29 -29.91 -12.45 15.68
N SER A 30 -29.53 -12.90 14.48
CA SER A 30 -30.13 -14.08 13.87
C SER A 30 -29.10 -14.84 13.03
N ASN A 31 -29.23 -16.16 13.07
CA ASN A 31 -28.30 -17.17 12.57
C ASN A 31 -28.23 -17.17 11.04
N PHE A 32 -27.02 -17.17 10.48
CA PHE A 32 -26.78 -17.62 9.10
C PHE A 32 -26.13 -18.99 9.13
N THR A 33 -26.91 -20.01 8.80
CA THR A 33 -26.42 -21.35 8.45
C THR A 33 -26.35 -21.42 6.94
N ILE A 34 -25.15 -21.57 6.38
CA ILE A 34 -24.97 -21.87 4.95
C ILE A 34 -24.25 -23.21 4.85
N SER A 35 -24.96 -24.17 4.24
CA SER A 35 -24.57 -25.55 4.00
C SER A 35 -23.32 -25.67 3.14
N SER A 36 -22.33 -26.43 3.62
CA SER A 36 -21.12 -26.80 2.86
C SER A 36 -21.43 -27.83 1.78
N PRO A 37 -20.99 -27.65 0.53
CA PRO A 37 -20.89 -28.75 -0.43
C PRO A 37 -19.61 -29.55 -0.13
N ARG A 38 -19.75 -30.88 -0.03
CA ARG A 38 -18.61 -31.81 0.09
C ARG A 38 -17.76 -31.79 -1.19
N LEU A 39 -16.45 -31.86 -1.00
CA LEU A 39 -15.41 -32.03 -2.02
C LEU A 39 -15.62 -33.29 -2.87
N PRO A 40 -15.27 -33.25 -4.17
CA PRO A 40 -14.71 -34.38 -4.87
C PRO A 40 -13.18 -34.23 -5.01
N ILE A 41 -12.52 -35.33 -4.71
CA ILE A 41 -11.09 -35.59 -4.84
C ILE A 41 -10.75 -35.80 -6.32
N ASN A 42 -9.69 -35.14 -6.79
CA ASN A 42 -8.96 -35.30 -8.07
C ASN A 42 -9.69 -34.98 -9.38
N ALA A 43 -9.33 -33.87 -10.04
CA ALA A 43 -8.97 -33.82 -11.48
C ALA A 43 -8.59 -32.40 -11.94
N GLN A 44 -7.38 -32.29 -12.53
CA GLN A 44 -6.93 -31.30 -13.52
C GLN A 44 -6.99 -29.79 -13.16
N LEU A 45 -5.83 -29.24 -12.83
CA LEU A 45 -5.51 -27.81 -12.83
C LEU A 45 -5.74 -27.20 -14.23
N SER A 46 -6.98 -26.76 -14.49
CA SER A 46 -7.21 -25.63 -15.39
C SER A 46 -6.51 -24.40 -14.80
N THR A 47 -6.00 -23.50 -15.62
CA THR A 47 -5.40 -22.22 -15.20
C THR A 47 -6.42 -21.40 -14.40
N GLU A 48 -6.51 -21.66 -13.10
CA GLU A 48 -7.26 -20.84 -12.16
C GLU A 48 -6.77 -19.40 -12.29
N ASN A 49 -7.71 -18.47 -12.34
CA ASN A 49 -7.43 -17.05 -12.49
C ASN A 49 -6.71 -16.59 -11.21
N ILE A 50 -5.37 -16.60 -11.21
CA ILE A 50 -4.55 -16.28 -10.05
C ILE A 50 -4.84 -14.83 -9.65
N ARG A 51 -5.53 -14.65 -8.52
CA ARG A 51 -5.77 -13.33 -7.94
C ARG A 51 -4.48 -12.80 -7.33
N LYS A 52 -4.20 -11.53 -7.61
CA LYS A 52 -2.96 -10.88 -7.20
C LYS A 52 -3.25 -9.45 -6.78
N PHE A 53 -2.70 -9.06 -5.63
CA PHE A 53 -2.88 -7.77 -4.99
C PHE A 53 -1.56 -7.02 -4.91
N ALA A 54 -1.55 -5.75 -5.29
CA ALA A 54 -0.49 -4.83 -4.93
C ALA A 54 -0.90 -4.07 -3.68
N VAL A 55 -0.02 -4.04 -2.68
CA VAL A 55 -0.27 -3.38 -1.40
C VAL A 55 0.82 -2.38 -1.10
N PHE A 56 0.41 -1.15 -0.87
CA PHE A 56 1.27 -0.08 -0.41
C PHE A 56 0.54 0.78 0.61
N ALA A 57 1.32 1.57 1.33
CA ALA A 57 0.80 2.44 2.35
C ALA A 57 1.31 3.86 2.17
N SER A 58 0.54 4.81 2.69
CA SER A 58 0.86 6.23 2.65
C SER A 58 0.52 6.85 4.00
N SER A 59 1.49 7.51 4.63
CA SER A 59 1.21 8.28 5.83
C SER A 59 0.41 9.53 5.47
N ILE A 60 -0.72 9.72 6.13
CA ILE A 60 -1.52 10.94 5.97
C ILE A 60 -0.82 12.16 6.60
N HIS A 61 0.17 11.93 7.47
CA HIS A 61 0.94 12.96 8.15
C HIS A 61 2.33 13.19 7.53
N SER A 62 2.58 12.66 6.32
CA SER A 62 3.83 12.91 5.60
C SER A 62 4.01 14.40 5.35
N LYS A 63 5.27 14.87 5.45
CA LYS A 63 5.65 16.24 5.06
C LYS A 63 5.47 16.47 3.56
N PHE A 64 5.75 15.45 2.76
CA PHE A 64 5.56 15.51 1.31
C PHE A 64 4.13 15.12 0.98
N ARG A 65 3.36 16.08 0.45
CA ARG A 65 1.95 15.88 0.06
C ARG A 65 1.82 14.98 -1.15
N SER A 66 2.88 14.88 -1.94
CA SER A 66 2.99 14.03 -3.11
C SER A 66 2.64 12.56 -2.82
N TYR A 67 2.96 12.01 -1.65
CA TYR A 67 2.67 10.59 -1.35
C TYR A 67 1.17 10.29 -1.30
N ILE A 68 0.36 11.18 -0.74
CA ILE A 68 -1.10 11.04 -0.77
C ILE A 68 -1.59 11.28 -2.20
N PHE A 69 -1.07 12.33 -2.85
CA PHE A 69 -1.43 12.69 -4.22
C PHE A 69 -1.24 11.53 -5.21
N TYR A 70 -0.10 10.84 -5.22
CA TYR A 70 0.21 9.77 -6.17
C TYR A 70 -0.54 8.48 -5.93
N THR A 71 -1.12 8.28 -4.75
CA THR A 71 -1.78 7.03 -4.35
C THR A 71 -2.76 6.50 -5.42
N PRO A 72 -3.73 7.26 -5.95
CA PRO A 72 -4.62 6.80 -7.03
C PRO A 72 -3.90 6.52 -8.36
N ILE A 73 -2.83 7.24 -8.67
CA ILE A 73 -2.06 7.07 -9.91
C ILE A 73 -1.25 5.77 -9.85
N THR A 74 -0.58 5.52 -8.71
CA THR A 74 0.15 4.28 -8.44
C THR A 74 -0.80 3.09 -8.41
N ALA A 75 -1.99 3.23 -7.82
CA ALA A 75 -3.01 2.18 -7.85
C ALA A 75 -3.42 1.82 -9.28
N ALA A 76 -3.75 2.81 -10.11
CA ALA A 76 -4.09 2.57 -11.51
C ALA A 76 -2.93 1.93 -12.30
N ALA A 77 -1.68 2.29 -11.99
CA ALA A 77 -0.51 1.70 -12.65
C ALA A 77 -0.38 0.20 -12.37
N TRP A 78 -0.68 -0.25 -11.13
CA TRP A 78 -0.73 -1.66 -10.76
C TRP A 78 -1.93 -2.39 -11.40
N GLN A 79 -3.11 -1.76 -11.40
CA GLN A 79 -4.31 -2.31 -12.06
C GLN A 79 -4.08 -2.55 -13.55
N ARG A 80 -3.40 -1.63 -14.23
CA ARG A 80 -3.04 -1.75 -15.65
C ARG A 80 -2.23 -3.01 -15.96
N ILE A 81 -1.41 -3.50 -15.02
CA ILE A 81 -0.63 -4.74 -15.18
C ILE A 81 -1.31 -5.97 -14.53
N GLY A 82 -2.58 -5.83 -14.16
CA GLY A 82 -3.50 -6.90 -13.79
C GLY A 82 -3.58 -7.19 -12.29
N TYR A 83 -3.11 -6.29 -11.42
CA TYR A 83 -3.21 -6.45 -9.97
C TYR A 83 -4.46 -5.74 -9.42
N GLU A 84 -5.20 -6.40 -8.53
CA GLU A 84 -6.07 -5.71 -7.58
C GLU A 84 -5.19 -4.86 -6.63
N VAL A 85 -5.73 -3.80 -6.02
CA VAL A 85 -4.92 -2.88 -5.21
C VAL A 85 -5.54 -2.68 -3.85
N ILE A 86 -4.68 -2.69 -2.82
CA ILE A 86 -5.02 -2.28 -1.46
C ILE A 86 -4.14 -1.09 -1.09
N VAL A 87 -4.77 0.02 -0.77
CA VAL A 87 -4.13 1.22 -0.24
C VAL A 87 -4.37 1.28 1.25
N ILE A 88 -3.29 1.43 2.01
CA ILE A 88 -3.37 1.59 3.46
C ILE A 88 -2.99 3.03 3.80
N PHE A 89 -3.96 3.84 4.20
CA PHE A 89 -3.68 5.15 4.78
C PHE A 89 -3.35 4.98 6.25
N VAL A 90 -2.19 5.50 6.67
CA VAL A 90 -1.68 5.31 8.01
C VAL A 90 -1.61 6.65 8.73
N GLY A 91 -2.18 6.70 9.94
CA GLY A 91 -2.01 7.85 10.82
C GLY A 91 -3.13 8.02 11.81
N ASP A 92 -3.15 9.20 12.41
CA ASP A 92 -4.19 9.59 13.36
C ASP A 92 -5.40 10.17 12.64
N PHE A 93 -6.52 9.45 12.67
CA PHE A 93 -7.81 9.86 12.10
C PHE A 93 -8.78 10.44 13.15
N THR A 94 -8.40 10.44 14.43
CA THR A 94 -9.27 10.91 15.52
C THR A 94 -9.30 12.43 15.64
N ASN A 95 -8.32 13.12 15.03
CA ASN A 95 -8.12 14.55 15.18
C ASN A 95 -8.56 15.31 13.91
N ASN A 96 -9.83 15.73 13.87
CA ASN A 96 -10.44 16.52 12.79
C ASN A 96 -9.89 17.96 12.66
N SER A 97 -8.79 18.29 13.34
CA SER A 97 -8.27 19.67 13.45
C SER A 97 -7.53 20.17 12.19
N ASN A 98 -7.32 19.32 11.17
CA ASN A 98 -6.70 19.72 9.91
C ASN A 98 -7.70 19.58 8.73
N PRO A 99 -8.45 20.63 8.39
CA PRO A 99 -9.40 20.64 7.27
C PRO A 99 -8.74 20.34 5.92
N THR A 100 -7.52 20.87 5.70
CA THR A 100 -6.76 20.67 4.46
C THR A 100 -6.43 19.20 4.25
N LEU A 101 -5.92 18.52 5.29
CA LEU A 101 -5.63 17.09 5.23
C LEU A 101 -6.89 16.27 4.97
N SER A 102 -7.98 16.61 5.65
CA SER A 102 -9.27 15.94 5.47
C SER A 102 -9.78 16.08 4.03
N LEU A 103 -9.66 17.27 3.45
CA LEU A 103 -10.04 17.53 2.06
C LEU A 103 -9.16 16.74 1.07
N GLN A 104 -7.84 16.78 1.24
CA GLN A 104 -6.90 16.00 0.42
C GLN A 104 -7.21 14.51 0.45
N LEU A 105 -7.43 13.98 1.66
CA LEU A 105 -7.72 12.57 1.86
C LEU A 105 -9.07 12.17 1.26
N ASN A 106 -10.11 13.00 1.41
CA ASN A 106 -11.42 12.74 0.82
C ASN A 106 -11.39 12.78 -0.71
N LEU A 107 -10.68 13.75 -1.31
CA LEU A 107 -10.47 13.79 -2.76
C LEU A 107 -9.75 12.53 -3.25
N THR A 108 -8.68 12.13 -2.55
CA THR A 108 -7.89 10.94 -2.87
C THR A 108 -8.74 9.67 -2.78
N ARG A 109 -9.50 9.50 -1.69
CA ARG A 109 -10.40 8.35 -1.46
C ARG A 109 -11.50 8.27 -2.51
N SER A 110 -12.09 9.40 -2.87
CA SER A 110 -13.15 9.45 -3.90
C SER A 110 -12.63 8.91 -5.25
N LEU A 111 -11.40 9.26 -5.63
CA LEU A 111 -10.80 8.72 -6.85
C LEU A 111 -10.43 7.23 -6.71
N LEU A 112 -9.92 6.80 -5.56
CA LEU A 112 -9.62 5.38 -5.29
C LEU A 112 -10.87 4.50 -5.31
N GLU A 113 -11.99 4.97 -4.76
CA GLU A 113 -13.28 4.28 -4.79
C GLU A 113 -13.78 4.11 -6.23
N ARG A 114 -13.69 5.16 -7.05
CA ARG A 114 -14.00 5.09 -8.49
C ARG A 114 -13.12 4.10 -9.24
N LEU A 115 -11.88 3.91 -8.80
CA LEU A 115 -10.95 2.92 -9.36
C LEU A 115 -11.23 1.49 -8.84
N GLY A 116 -12.15 1.30 -7.89
CA GLY A 116 -12.42 0.00 -7.27
C GLY A 116 -11.27 -0.49 -6.39
N VAL A 117 -10.51 0.43 -5.79
CA VAL A 117 -9.39 0.10 -4.90
C VAL A 117 -9.89 -0.18 -3.49
N HIS A 118 -9.33 -1.20 -2.83
CA HIS A 118 -9.58 -1.43 -1.41
C HIS A 118 -8.81 -0.41 -0.58
N VAL A 119 -9.52 0.43 0.17
CA VAL A 119 -8.92 1.42 1.07
C VAL A 119 -9.03 0.94 2.51
N ILE A 120 -7.91 0.95 3.23
CA ILE A 120 -7.84 0.62 4.66
C ILE A 120 -7.30 1.83 5.42
N ASP A 121 -8.04 2.27 6.43
CA ASP A 121 -7.57 3.26 7.38
C ASP A 121 -6.92 2.57 8.56
N PHE A 122 -5.63 2.80 8.73
CA PHE A 122 -4.81 2.18 9.76
C PHE A 122 -4.46 3.21 10.85
N GLN A 123 -5.23 3.17 11.94
CA GLN A 123 -5.08 4.10 13.04
C GLN A 123 -3.75 3.88 13.78
N CYS A 124 -2.98 4.96 13.94
CA CYS A 124 -1.85 5.04 14.86
C CYS A 124 -1.60 6.50 15.25
N ASP A 125 -0.78 6.75 16.27
CA ASP A 125 -0.41 8.13 16.59
C ASP A 125 0.37 8.79 15.42
N LYS A 126 0.20 10.10 15.29
CA LYS A 126 0.87 10.92 14.26
C LYS A 126 2.38 10.71 14.23
N SER A 127 3.02 10.60 15.40
CA SER A 127 4.47 10.39 15.56
C SER A 127 4.97 9.07 14.96
N TYR A 128 4.12 8.04 14.86
CA TYR A 128 4.49 6.74 14.29
C TYR A 128 4.07 6.60 12.83
N SER A 129 3.21 7.46 12.31
CA SER A 129 2.55 7.31 11.00
C SER A 129 3.50 7.00 9.83
N ILE A 130 4.61 7.74 9.69
CA ILE A 130 5.57 7.53 8.60
C ILE A 130 6.27 6.17 8.76
N LYS A 131 6.72 5.83 9.97
CA LYS A 131 7.38 4.55 10.27
C LYS A 131 6.44 3.38 10.04
N VAL A 132 5.22 3.46 10.55
CA VAL A 132 4.20 2.43 10.38
C VAL A 132 3.80 2.29 8.92
N SER A 133 3.78 3.37 8.13
CA SER A 133 3.52 3.27 6.69
C SER A 133 4.57 2.44 5.92
N GLN A 134 5.81 2.35 6.40
CA GLN A 134 6.79 1.44 5.82
C GLN A 134 6.60 -0.01 6.31
N LEU A 135 6.28 -0.18 7.59
CA LEU A 135 6.20 -1.49 8.23
C LEU A 135 4.91 -2.26 7.89
N VAL A 136 3.77 -1.57 7.78
CA VAL A 136 2.43 -2.17 7.69
C VAL A 136 2.25 -3.11 6.51
N ARG A 137 2.91 -2.84 5.39
CA ARG A 137 2.88 -3.69 4.18
C ARG A 137 3.48 -5.08 4.40
N MET A 138 4.42 -5.26 5.34
CA MET A 138 4.93 -6.60 5.68
C MET A 138 3.87 -7.47 6.34
N PHE A 139 2.92 -6.86 7.06
CA PHE A 139 1.90 -7.56 7.86
C PHE A 139 0.65 -7.93 7.04
N THR A 140 0.72 -7.84 5.72
CA THR A 140 -0.41 -8.08 4.81
C THR A 140 -0.94 -9.51 4.87
N GLY A 141 -0.15 -10.46 5.38
CA GLY A 141 -0.63 -11.82 5.70
C GLY A 141 -1.78 -11.86 6.73
N PHE A 142 -1.94 -10.80 7.54
CA PHE A 142 -3.01 -10.68 8.54
C PHE A 142 -4.26 -9.93 8.05
N LEU A 143 -4.30 -9.54 6.77
CA LEU A 143 -5.53 -8.97 6.18
C LEU A 143 -6.69 -9.97 6.27
N SER A 144 -7.93 -9.46 6.33
CA SER A 144 -9.13 -10.31 6.40
C SER A 144 -9.26 -11.22 5.16
N ASP A 145 -9.70 -12.47 5.37
CA ASP A 145 -10.06 -13.41 4.29
C ASP A 145 -11.23 -12.92 3.42
N THR A 146 -12.00 -11.94 3.91
CA THR A 146 -13.03 -11.26 3.13
C THR A 146 -12.45 -10.34 2.05
N ILE A 147 -11.17 -9.95 2.15
CA ILE A 147 -10.47 -9.10 1.18
C ILE A 147 -9.52 -9.97 0.35
N VAL A 148 -8.59 -10.63 1.02
CA VAL A 148 -7.53 -11.44 0.41
C VAL A 148 -7.56 -12.84 1.00
N LYS A 149 -7.64 -13.87 0.17
CA LYS A 149 -7.62 -15.27 0.60
C LYS A 149 -6.19 -15.78 0.77
N ASP A 150 -6.00 -16.86 1.52
CA ASP A 150 -4.69 -17.48 1.74
C ASP A 150 -3.94 -17.85 0.44
N THR A 151 -4.70 -18.23 -0.60
CA THR A 151 -4.19 -18.60 -1.93
C THR A 151 -3.88 -17.42 -2.84
N ASP A 152 -4.33 -16.21 -2.49
CA ASP A 152 -4.11 -15.02 -3.29
C ASP A 152 -2.66 -14.52 -3.11
N TYR A 153 -2.10 -13.90 -4.15
CA TYR A 153 -0.73 -13.36 -4.11
C TYR A 153 -0.74 -11.89 -3.73
N ILE A 154 0.22 -11.48 -2.92
CA ILE A 154 0.37 -10.11 -2.46
C ILE A 154 1.79 -9.65 -2.80
N ILE A 155 1.90 -8.60 -3.62
CA ILE A 155 3.14 -7.84 -3.80
C ILE A 155 3.12 -6.58 -2.94
N THR A 156 4.15 -6.40 -2.13
CA THR A 156 4.38 -5.15 -1.40
C THR A 156 5.09 -4.16 -2.31
N THR A 157 4.73 -2.87 -2.23
CA THR A 157 5.31 -1.83 -3.10
C THR A 157 5.33 -0.47 -2.39
N ASP A 158 5.99 0.52 -2.99
CA ASP A 158 5.99 1.91 -2.52
C ASP A 158 4.80 2.67 -3.16
N SER A 159 4.34 3.74 -2.50
CA SER A 159 3.19 4.54 -2.94
C SER A 159 3.46 5.44 -4.15
N ASP A 160 4.71 5.47 -4.62
CA ASP A 160 5.22 6.41 -5.61
C ASP A 160 5.99 5.71 -6.75
N ILE A 161 5.75 4.40 -6.97
CA ILE A 161 6.40 3.63 -8.05
C ILE A 161 5.55 3.60 -9.32
N ILE A 162 6.04 4.27 -10.38
CA ILE A 162 5.48 4.20 -11.75
C ILE A 162 6.55 4.53 -12.80
N PRO A 163 6.44 4.03 -14.05
CA PRO A 163 5.50 3.03 -14.52
C PRO A 163 5.95 1.63 -14.12
N LEU A 164 5.07 0.66 -14.37
CA LEU A 164 5.32 -0.75 -14.11
C LEU A 164 5.21 -1.54 -15.41
N ARG A 165 6.07 -2.53 -15.63
CA ARG A 165 6.00 -3.43 -16.80
C ARG A 165 5.38 -4.76 -16.41
N LYS A 166 4.34 -5.18 -17.13
CA LYS A 166 3.62 -6.42 -16.82
C LYS A 166 4.53 -7.65 -16.75
N HIS A 167 5.50 -7.78 -17.64
CA HIS A 167 6.38 -8.95 -17.70
C HIS A 167 7.31 -9.08 -16.48
N ASP A 168 7.71 -7.96 -15.87
CA ASP A 168 8.58 -7.96 -14.68
C ASP A 168 7.85 -8.46 -13.42
N TYR A 169 6.52 -8.36 -13.42
CA TYR A 169 5.64 -8.72 -12.30
C TYR A 169 4.68 -9.86 -12.66
N THR A 170 5.16 -10.83 -13.45
CA THR A 170 4.37 -12.02 -13.79
C THR A 170 4.72 -13.18 -12.87
N ILE A 171 3.72 -13.71 -12.16
CA ILE A 171 3.85 -14.89 -11.30
C ILE A 171 3.91 -16.13 -12.19
N LYS A 172 4.93 -16.97 -12.00
CA LYS A 172 5.04 -18.26 -12.70
C LYS A 172 4.12 -19.30 -12.05
N SER A 173 3.66 -20.28 -12.79
CA SER A 173 2.94 -21.42 -12.22
C SER A 173 3.83 -22.21 -11.26
N ASN A 174 3.25 -22.80 -10.22
CA ASN A 174 3.95 -23.65 -9.24
C ASN A 174 5.09 -22.92 -8.50
N THR A 175 4.86 -21.67 -8.13
CA THR A 175 5.74 -20.89 -7.23
C THR A 175 4.90 -20.37 -6.07
N ASN A 176 5.51 -20.09 -4.92
CA ASN A 176 4.87 -19.42 -3.79
C ASN A 176 4.98 -17.89 -3.88
N GLY A 177 5.73 -17.40 -4.88
CA GLY A 177 5.92 -15.98 -5.12
C GLY A 177 7.18 -15.68 -5.92
N PHE A 178 7.54 -14.41 -5.95
CA PHE A 178 8.79 -13.93 -6.54
C PHE A 178 9.34 -12.73 -5.76
N ILE A 179 10.64 -12.49 -5.90
CA ILE A 179 11.30 -11.27 -5.46
C ILE A 179 11.89 -10.63 -6.71
N TYR A 180 11.35 -9.49 -7.13
CA TYR A 180 11.93 -8.73 -8.24
C TYR A 180 13.13 -7.92 -7.75
N ASN A 181 14.19 -7.84 -8.57
CA ASN A 181 15.45 -7.22 -8.18
C ASN A 181 16.09 -7.83 -6.92
N ALA A 182 16.02 -9.16 -6.79
CA ALA A 182 16.44 -9.89 -5.57
C ALA A 182 17.91 -9.72 -5.18
N PHE A 183 18.74 -9.21 -6.09
CA PHE A 183 20.20 -9.11 -5.94
C PHE A 183 20.72 -7.67 -5.75
N CYS A 184 19.83 -6.68 -5.57
CA CYS A 184 20.21 -5.27 -5.48
C CYS A 184 21.06 -4.88 -4.28
N CYS A 185 20.84 -5.55 -3.16
CA CYS A 185 20.91 -4.89 -1.87
C CYS A 185 22.01 -5.49 -0.97
N GLY A 186 22.82 -6.41 -1.49
CA GLY A 186 23.89 -7.04 -0.74
C GLY A 186 23.39 -7.85 0.46
N SER A 187 24.21 -7.92 1.51
CA SER A 187 23.93 -8.69 2.72
C SER A 187 24.21 -7.89 3.98
N PHE A 188 23.55 -8.21 5.08
CA PHE A 188 23.81 -7.63 6.39
C PHE A 188 23.98 -8.70 7.46
N LYS A 189 24.65 -8.36 8.57
CA LYS A 189 24.80 -9.23 9.73
C LYS A 189 23.84 -8.81 10.84
N ARG A 190 23.12 -9.77 11.41
CA ARG A 190 22.23 -9.57 12.56
C ARG A 190 22.05 -10.90 13.29
N ARG A 191 21.85 -10.92 14.61
CA ARG A 191 21.67 -12.18 15.38
C ARG A 191 22.74 -13.25 15.06
N GLN A 192 24.01 -12.83 14.95
CA GLN A 192 25.16 -13.70 14.60
C GLN A 192 25.04 -14.45 13.25
N LYS A 193 24.12 -14.03 12.38
CA LYS A 193 23.86 -14.60 11.05
C LYS A 193 23.99 -13.53 9.97
N THR A 194 24.40 -13.94 8.78
CA THR A 194 24.40 -13.09 7.59
C THR A 194 23.11 -13.33 6.80
N TYR A 195 22.40 -12.27 6.46
CA TYR A 195 21.16 -12.32 5.70
C TYR A 195 21.34 -11.67 4.35
N GLN A 196 20.77 -12.27 3.30
CA GLN A 196 20.59 -11.60 2.02
C GLN A 196 19.53 -10.50 2.19
N MET A 197 19.85 -9.26 1.80
CA MET A 197 18.89 -8.17 1.79
C MET A 197 18.06 -8.22 0.52
N TYR A 198 16.73 -8.13 0.66
CA TYR A 198 15.78 -8.08 -0.46
C TYR A 198 15.11 -6.70 -0.54
N PRO A 199 14.68 -6.25 -1.73
CA PRO A 199 13.97 -4.98 -1.86
C PRO A 199 12.52 -5.10 -1.42
N MET A 200 12.14 -4.44 -0.32
CA MET A 200 10.80 -4.56 0.29
C MET A 200 9.66 -4.18 -0.67
N SER A 201 9.89 -3.27 -1.62
CA SER A 201 8.90 -2.81 -2.59
C SER A 201 8.64 -3.75 -3.78
N HIS A 202 9.25 -4.94 -3.76
CA HIS A 202 9.22 -5.87 -4.88
C HIS A 202 9.13 -7.35 -4.45
N ILE A 203 8.59 -7.62 -3.26
CA ILE A 203 8.38 -8.99 -2.74
C ILE A 203 6.92 -9.38 -2.96
N CYS A 204 6.69 -10.40 -3.79
CA CYS A 204 5.38 -10.99 -4.04
C CYS A 204 5.33 -12.39 -3.44
N LEU A 205 4.40 -12.66 -2.53
CA LEU A 205 4.21 -13.97 -1.89
C LEU A 205 2.72 -14.25 -1.77
N SER A 206 2.32 -15.52 -1.72
CA SER A 206 0.96 -15.87 -1.27
C SER A 206 0.68 -15.28 0.11
N LYS A 207 -0.57 -14.89 0.39
CA LYS A 207 -0.98 -14.38 1.70
C LYS A 207 -0.60 -15.34 2.83
N GLN A 208 -0.81 -16.64 2.63
CA GLN A 208 -0.44 -17.65 3.61
C GLN A 208 1.05 -17.58 3.97
N VAL A 209 1.93 -17.45 2.98
CA VAL A 209 3.37 -17.32 3.22
C VAL A 209 3.68 -16.03 3.98
N TRP A 210 3.10 -14.89 3.57
CA TRP A 210 3.26 -13.63 4.32
C TRP A 210 2.89 -13.78 5.80
N ARG A 211 1.80 -14.47 6.11
CA ARG A 211 1.37 -14.71 7.50
C ARG A 211 2.36 -15.61 8.24
N ASN A 212 2.80 -16.69 7.59
CA ASN A 212 3.71 -17.67 8.17
C ASN A 212 5.11 -17.11 8.45
N LEU A 213 5.57 -16.11 7.68
CA LEU A 213 6.81 -15.38 7.99
C LEU A 213 6.83 -14.90 9.45
N PHE A 214 5.69 -14.47 9.99
CA PHE A 214 5.57 -14.01 11.39
C PHE A 214 5.22 -15.14 12.35
N LEU A 215 4.26 -16.01 11.99
CA LEU A 215 3.78 -17.08 12.87
C LEU A 215 4.84 -18.15 13.17
N GLU A 216 5.82 -18.29 12.29
CA GLU A 216 6.90 -19.27 12.43
C GLU A 216 8.26 -18.63 12.77
N SER A 217 8.29 -17.31 12.96
CA SER A 217 9.52 -16.56 13.24
C SER A 217 10.13 -16.89 14.60
N ASN A 218 11.45 -16.78 14.67
CA ASN A 218 12.19 -16.83 15.93
C ASN A 218 11.73 -15.72 16.89
N GLN A 219 11.43 -14.53 16.36
CA GLN A 219 10.93 -13.39 17.13
C GLN A 219 9.61 -13.70 17.83
N ARG A 220 8.67 -14.36 17.15
CA ARG A 220 7.42 -14.79 17.79
C ARG A 220 7.68 -15.80 18.89
N ASN A 221 8.57 -16.76 18.67
CA ASN A 221 8.88 -17.78 19.68
C ASN A 221 9.52 -17.14 20.92
N GLU A 222 10.40 -16.16 20.76
CA GLU A 222 10.95 -15.36 21.86
C GLU A 222 9.85 -14.61 22.60
N LEU A 223 8.96 -13.95 21.87
CA LEU A 223 7.81 -13.25 22.44
C LEU A 223 6.85 -14.18 23.17
N LEU A 224 6.69 -15.43 22.74
CA LEU A 224 5.87 -16.45 23.41
C LEU A 224 6.50 -17.03 24.68
N ASN A 225 7.83 -16.92 24.82
CA ASN A 225 8.55 -17.41 25.98
C ASN A 225 8.74 -16.34 27.07
N SER A 226 8.47 -15.06 26.77
CA SER A 226 8.59 -13.96 27.72
C SER A 226 7.27 -13.69 28.47
N ASN A 227 6.98 -14.49 29.52
CA ASN A 227 5.90 -14.29 30.51
C ASN A 227 4.71 -13.42 30.03
N LEU A 228 3.98 -13.88 29.01
CA LEU A 228 2.98 -13.03 28.34
C LEU A 228 1.74 -12.80 29.18
N SER A 229 1.24 -11.58 29.12
CA SER A 229 -0.16 -11.31 29.40
C SER A 229 -1.07 -11.97 28.36
N SER A 230 -2.31 -12.27 28.76
CA SER A 230 -3.33 -12.85 27.87
C SER A 230 -3.63 -11.96 26.64
N SER A 231 -3.44 -10.64 26.76
CA SER A 231 -3.59 -9.69 25.65
C SER A 231 -2.55 -9.91 24.54
N ASN A 232 -1.30 -10.20 24.92
CA ASN A 232 -0.23 -10.40 23.94
C ASN A 232 -0.37 -11.74 23.21
N ALA A 233 -0.98 -12.75 23.85
CA ALA A 233 -1.23 -14.04 23.21
C ALA A 233 -2.12 -13.92 21.95
N ILE A 234 -3.13 -13.03 21.98
CA ILE A 234 -4.00 -12.78 20.81
C ILE A 234 -3.20 -12.12 19.68
N LEU A 235 -2.36 -11.14 20.00
CA LEU A 235 -1.52 -10.41 19.03
C LEU A 235 -0.46 -11.30 18.35
N LEU A 236 -0.18 -12.47 18.93
CA LEU A 236 0.76 -13.46 18.39
C LEU A 236 0.05 -14.70 17.82
N SER A 237 -1.28 -14.68 17.72
CA SER A 237 -2.06 -15.80 17.19
C SER A 237 -2.19 -15.75 15.66
N ASP A 238 -2.64 -16.85 15.07
CA ASP A 238 -3.06 -16.91 13.66
C ASP A 238 -4.24 -15.98 13.35
N LYS A 239 -4.99 -15.58 14.37
CA LYS A 239 -6.11 -14.64 14.34
C LYS A 239 -5.71 -13.24 14.80
N ALA A 240 -4.40 -12.94 14.87
CA ALA A 240 -3.94 -11.62 15.27
C ALA A 240 -4.56 -10.54 14.37
N PRO A 241 -5.04 -9.43 14.95
CA PRO A 241 -5.62 -8.36 14.17
C PRO A 241 -4.54 -7.66 13.34
N PHE A 242 -4.89 -7.24 12.12
CA PHE A 242 -4.08 -6.31 11.34
C PHE A 242 -4.14 -4.91 11.97
N SER A 243 -3.26 -4.66 12.94
CA SER A 243 -3.37 -3.51 13.84
C SER A 243 -2.00 -2.95 14.25
N PHE A 244 -1.99 -1.70 14.73
CA PHE A 244 -0.78 -1.03 15.21
C PHE A 244 -0.12 -1.79 16.36
N ASP A 245 -0.90 -2.39 17.26
CA ASP A 245 -0.38 -3.13 18.42
C ASP A 245 0.36 -4.40 17.97
N THR A 246 -0.20 -5.13 17.00
CA THR A 246 0.46 -6.30 16.40
C THR A 246 1.80 -5.90 15.79
N ILE A 247 1.83 -4.86 14.95
CA ILE A 247 3.07 -4.38 14.33
C ILE A 247 4.08 -3.96 15.39
N SER A 248 3.64 -3.14 16.35
CA SER A 248 4.48 -2.60 17.41
C SER A 248 5.11 -3.72 18.23
N LEU A 249 4.36 -4.76 18.58
CA LEU A 249 4.86 -5.89 19.36
C LEU A 249 6.01 -6.62 18.65
N TYR A 250 5.79 -7.00 17.38
CA TYR A 250 6.80 -7.72 16.60
C TYR A 250 8.03 -6.87 16.32
N VAL A 251 7.84 -5.61 15.89
CA VAL A 251 8.95 -4.77 15.44
C VAL A 251 9.73 -4.21 16.63
N ARG A 252 9.08 -3.86 17.75
CA ARG A 252 9.80 -3.45 18.98
C ARG A 252 10.64 -4.58 19.57
N GLN A 253 10.20 -5.84 19.48
CA GLN A 253 11.02 -6.97 19.93
C GLN A 253 12.36 -7.01 19.19
N GLU A 254 12.36 -6.72 17.88
CA GLU A 254 13.57 -6.78 17.08
C GLU A 254 14.39 -5.47 17.17
N PHE A 255 13.74 -4.31 17.11
CA PHE A 255 14.41 -3.02 16.94
C PHE A 255 14.37 -2.11 18.17
N GLY A 256 13.66 -2.48 19.24
CA GLY A 256 13.64 -1.78 20.54
C GLY A 256 13.62 -0.26 20.41
N GLN A 257 14.67 0.38 20.93
CA GLN A 257 14.85 1.84 20.91
C GLN A 257 14.81 2.46 19.51
N LEU A 258 15.23 1.76 18.46
CA LEU A 258 15.17 2.26 17.09
C LEU A 258 13.71 2.36 16.59
N TYR A 259 12.82 1.49 17.07
CA TYR A 259 11.40 1.61 16.76
C TYR A 259 10.78 2.85 17.43
N ASP A 260 11.26 3.24 18.60
CA ASP A 260 10.73 4.42 19.31
C ASP A 260 11.44 5.73 18.93
N SER A 261 12.53 5.66 18.15
CA SER A 261 13.24 6.85 17.68
C SER A 261 12.50 7.61 16.57
N ASN A 262 12.89 8.86 16.34
CA ASN A 262 12.48 9.56 15.12
C ASN A 262 13.03 8.84 13.88
N MET A 263 12.38 9.06 12.75
CA MET A 263 12.75 8.47 11.47
C MET A 263 12.80 9.56 10.40
N ALA A 264 13.97 9.78 9.81
CA ALA A 264 14.14 10.52 8.58
C ALA A 264 14.63 9.60 7.45
N LYS A 265 14.49 10.08 6.20
CA LYS A 265 14.93 9.33 5.03
C LYS A 265 16.44 9.13 5.07
N GLY A 266 16.86 7.87 4.98
CA GLY A 266 18.28 7.48 5.02
C GLY A 266 18.79 7.00 6.38
N ASP A 267 18.03 7.21 7.46
CA ASP A 267 18.40 6.72 8.79
C ASP A 267 18.25 5.20 8.90
N ALA A 268 18.89 4.57 9.90
CA ALA A 268 18.73 3.14 10.17
C ALA A 268 17.26 2.73 10.36
N ALA A 269 16.45 3.60 10.98
CA ALA A 269 15.02 3.39 11.17
C ALA A 269 14.25 3.29 9.83
N TRP A 270 14.72 3.97 8.78
CA TRP A 270 14.10 3.98 7.45
C TRP A 270 14.17 2.63 6.74
N TYR A 271 15.12 1.77 7.11
CA TYR A 271 15.32 0.47 6.49
C TYR A 271 14.84 -0.69 7.38
N MET A 272 14.11 -0.42 8.47
CA MET A 272 13.65 -1.46 9.39
C MET A 272 12.75 -2.49 8.70
N ASP A 273 11.85 -2.06 7.82
CA ASP A 273 10.98 -2.97 7.08
C ASP A 273 11.80 -3.90 6.18
N GLN A 274 12.77 -3.36 5.45
CA GLN A 274 13.62 -4.09 4.54
C GLN A 274 14.51 -5.09 5.28
N VAL A 275 15.14 -4.66 6.38
CA VAL A 275 15.95 -5.53 7.25
C VAL A 275 15.09 -6.63 7.84
N TYR A 276 13.94 -6.27 8.42
CA TYR A 276 13.10 -7.24 9.13
C TYR A 276 12.48 -8.27 8.19
N CYS A 277 11.88 -7.83 7.10
CA CYS A 277 11.32 -8.73 6.09
C CYS A 277 12.41 -9.67 5.54
N SER A 278 13.63 -9.16 5.31
CA SER A 278 14.74 -9.98 4.84
C SER A 278 15.11 -11.06 5.87
N MET A 279 15.16 -10.73 7.16
CA MET A 279 15.41 -11.72 8.22
C MET A 279 14.35 -12.82 8.21
N LEU A 280 13.06 -12.42 8.27
CA LEU A 280 11.94 -13.36 8.31
C LEU A 280 11.92 -14.26 7.08
N LEU A 281 12.16 -13.71 5.89
CA LEU A 281 12.13 -14.47 4.64
C LEU A 281 13.28 -15.47 4.53
N ASN A 282 14.51 -15.08 4.90
CA ASN A 282 15.65 -16.00 4.89
C ASN A 282 15.43 -17.14 5.90
N ASP A 283 15.04 -16.84 7.14
CA ASP A 283 14.76 -17.85 8.17
C ASP A 283 13.65 -18.83 7.72
N TYR A 284 12.58 -18.30 7.11
CA TYR A 284 11.49 -19.11 6.61
C TYR A 284 11.91 -20.02 5.44
N CYS A 285 12.68 -19.51 4.48
CA CYS A 285 13.17 -20.31 3.36
C CYS A 285 14.14 -21.41 3.80
N GLU A 286 14.96 -21.17 4.83
CA GLU A 286 15.85 -22.19 5.39
C GLU A 286 15.06 -23.31 6.09
N LYS A 287 13.98 -22.96 6.79
CA LYS A 287 13.11 -23.92 7.48
C LYS A 287 12.27 -24.76 6.50
N HIS A 288 11.86 -24.18 5.38
CA HIS A 288 10.95 -24.78 4.41
C HIS A 288 11.62 -25.01 3.06
N SER A 289 12.42 -26.08 2.93
CA SER A 289 13.18 -26.38 1.71
C SER A 289 12.33 -26.64 0.46
N ASN A 290 11.03 -26.93 0.63
CA ASN A 290 10.07 -27.12 -0.44
C ASN A 290 9.42 -25.82 -0.92
N ILE A 291 9.63 -24.69 -0.25
CA ILE A 291 9.10 -23.42 -0.73
C ILE A 291 9.85 -22.96 -1.98
N LYS A 292 9.11 -22.55 -2.99
CA LYS A 292 9.68 -22.02 -4.22
C LYS A 292 9.37 -20.55 -4.34
N ILE A 293 10.40 -19.70 -4.26
CA ILE A 293 10.28 -18.25 -4.47
C ILE A 293 11.25 -17.89 -5.58
N ASP A 294 10.71 -17.38 -6.69
CA ASP A 294 11.52 -17.00 -7.84
C ASP A 294 12.32 -15.74 -7.53
N LYS A 295 13.65 -15.82 -7.53
CA LYS A 295 14.54 -14.66 -7.38
C LYS A 295 14.87 -14.10 -8.76
N LEU A 296 14.34 -12.93 -9.08
CA LEU A 296 14.44 -12.32 -10.41
C LEU A 296 15.51 -11.21 -10.42
N TYR A 297 16.26 -11.14 -11.52
CA TYR A 297 17.12 -9.99 -11.80
C TYR A 297 16.30 -8.79 -12.23
N LYS A 298 16.80 -7.59 -11.94
CA LYS A 298 16.27 -6.37 -12.54
C LYS A 298 16.60 -6.36 -14.03
N THR A 299 15.58 -6.27 -14.87
CA THR A 299 15.67 -6.34 -16.34
C THR A 299 15.68 -4.96 -16.99
N SER A 300 15.40 -3.92 -16.21
CA SER A 300 15.24 -2.54 -16.65
C SER A 300 15.98 -1.58 -15.74
N SER A 301 16.44 -0.45 -16.28
CA SER A 301 16.94 0.63 -15.43
C SER A 301 15.83 1.21 -14.54
N ARG A 302 16.20 1.69 -13.35
CA ARG A 302 15.33 2.54 -12.53
C ARG A 302 15.46 3.97 -13.05
N LEU A 303 14.35 4.68 -13.18
CA LEU A 303 14.43 6.13 -13.31
C LEU A 303 14.41 6.72 -11.91
N ASP A 304 15.57 7.17 -11.43
CA ASP A 304 15.65 7.81 -10.12
C ASP A 304 15.11 9.24 -10.17
N PRO A 305 14.47 9.72 -9.08
CA PRO A 305 13.86 11.05 -9.02
C PRO A 305 14.88 12.20 -9.14
N GLY A 306 16.18 11.92 -8.97
CA GLY A 306 17.26 12.88 -9.20
C GLY A 306 17.57 13.14 -10.68
N LEU A 307 16.98 12.39 -11.61
CA LEU A 307 17.11 12.62 -13.04
C LEU A 307 16.13 13.71 -13.49
N SER A 308 16.58 14.58 -14.40
CA SER A 308 15.79 15.69 -14.93
C SER A 308 14.43 15.24 -15.46
N GLN A 309 13.43 16.11 -15.33
CA GLN A 309 12.08 15.99 -15.89
C GLN A 309 12.04 15.54 -17.37
N GLN A 310 13.05 15.88 -18.17
CA GLN A 310 13.17 15.42 -19.57
C GLN A 310 13.29 13.88 -19.72
N PHE A 311 13.66 13.18 -18.64
CA PHE A 311 13.70 11.72 -18.61
C PHE A 311 12.31 11.10 -18.35
N TRP A 312 11.33 11.88 -17.87
CA TRP A 312 9.94 11.48 -17.63
C TRP A 312 9.06 11.54 -18.89
N HIS A 313 9.65 11.31 -20.06
CA HIS A 313 8.95 11.32 -21.34
C HIS A 313 8.49 9.90 -21.75
N PRO A 314 7.27 9.70 -22.29
CA PRO A 314 6.72 8.37 -22.61
C PRO A 314 7.66 7.43 -23.37
N GLN A 315 8.38 7.97 -24.36
CA GLN A 315 9.32 7.25 -25.22
C GLN A 315 10.44 6.59 -24.41
N ARG A 316 10.87 7.26 -23.33
CA ARG A 316 11.96 6.80 -22.45
C ARG A 316 11.49 5.82 -21.41
N PHE A 317 10.19 5.78 -21.09
CA PHE A 317 9.64 4.75 -20.21
C PHE A 317 9.65 3.34 -20.81
N LYS A 318 9.94 3.21 -22.11
CA LYS A 318 10.33 1.92 -22.71
C LYS A 318 11.73 1.45 -22.29
N GLU A 319 12.54 2.31 -21.67
CA GLU A 319 13.88 2.02 -21.15
C GLU A 319 13.87 1.74 -19.63
N PHE A 320 12.89 2.30 -18.91
CA PHE A 320 12.73 2.13 -17.45
C PHE A 320 11.57 1.18 -17.07
N GLY A 321 11.73 0.36 -16.03
CA GLY A 321 10.69 -0.58 -15.57
C GLY A 321 10.08 -0.27 -14.21
N ASP A 322 10.69 0.66 -13.47
CA ASP A 322 10.16 1.32 -12.28
C ASP A 322 10.82 2.71 -12.12
N ALA A 323 10.12 3.65 -11.46
CA ALA A 323 10.66 4.96 -11.07
C ALA A 323 9.99 5.41 -9.78
N HIS A 324 10.74 6.02 -8.86
CA HIS A 324 10.10 6.84 -7.81
C HIS A 324 9.72 8.18 -8.42
N THR A 325 8.47 8.57 -8.29
CA THR A 325 8.02 9.89 -8.73
C THR A 325 8.71 11.01 -7.96
N THR A 326 8.88 12.17 -8.59
CA THR A 326 9.30 13.39 -7.91
C THR A 326 8.37 13.70 -6.74
N HIS A 327 8.87 14.26 -5.64
CA HIS A 327 8.03 14.61 -4.49
C HIS A 327 7.09 15.80 -4.82
N ASP A 328 7.08 16.86 -4.01
CA ASP A 328 6.12 17.98 -4.16
C ASP A 328 6.38 18.84 -5.41
N ASP A 329 7.51 18.66 -6.11
CA ASP A 329 7.81 19.32 -7.38
C ASP A 329 6.76 19.04 -8.46
N ILE A 330 5.99 17.96 -8.35
CA ILE A 330 4.90 17.63 -9.28
C ILE A 330 3.79 18.68 -9.31
N PHE A 331 3.68 19.48 -8.26
CA PHE A 331 2.67 20.54 -8.17
C PHE A 331 3.02 21.76 -9.01
N ASP A 332 4.25 21.88 -9.52
CA ASP A 332 4.57 22.85 -10.56
C ASP A 332 3.87 22.49 -11.89
N SER A 333 3.31 23.50 -12.55
CA SER A 333 2.49 23.30 -13.74
C SER A 333 3.26 22.76 -14.95
N TYR A 334 4.56 23.11 -15.08
CA TYR A 334 5.42 22.58 -16.14
C TYR A 334 5.72 21.11 -15.89
N ASN A 335 5.99 20.77 -14.62
CA ASN A 335 6.25 19.40 -14.20
C ASN A 335 5.01 18.51 -14.37
N TRP A 336 3.83 19.00 -13.97
CA TRP A 336 2.56 18.32 -14.23
C TRP A 336 2.30 18.14 -15.72
N GLY A 337 2.56 19.15 -16.56
CA GLY A 337 2.38 19.05 -18.01
C GLY A 337 3.18 17.91 -18.63
N SER A 338 4.43 17.74 -18.20
CA SER A 338 5.29 16.63 -18.64
C SER A 338 4.77 15.28 -18.14
N PHE A 339 4.43 15.19 -16.86
CA PHE A 339 3.89 13.97 -16.26
C PHE A 339 2.53 13.56 -16.82
N ARG A 340 1.67 14.53 -17.15
CA ARG A 340 0.38 14.31 -17.80
C ARG A 340 0.55 13.56 -19.12
N ASN A 341 1.57 13.88 -19.92
CA ASN A 341 1.85 13.15 -21.17
C ASN A 341 2.15 11.66 -20.91
N LEU A 342 2.83 11.35 -19.80
CA LEU A 342 3.02 9.96 -19.36
C LEU A 342 1.68 9.29 -19.00
N LEU A 343 0.79 9.98 -18.28
CA LEU A 343 -0.52 9.44 -17.94
C LEU A 343 -1.35 9.12 -19.19
N PHE A 344 -1.36 9.99 -20.20
CA PHE A 344 -2.02 9.74 -21.48
C PHE A 344 -1.40 8.59 -22.29
N PHE A 345 -0.12 8.32 -22.08
CA PHE A 345 0.53 7.15 -22.69
C PHE A 345 0.18 5.85 -21.95
N MET A 346 0.07 5.90 -20.62
CA MET A 346 -0.17 4.71 -19.79
C MET A 346 -1.64 4.30 -19.74
N PHE A 347 -2.56 5.27 -19.79
CA PHE A 347 -3.97 5.07 -19.52
C PHE A 347 -4.85 5.55 -20.69
N ASN A 348 -6.10 5.09 -20.71
CA ASN A 348 -7.07 5.63 -21.65
C ASN A 348 -7.33 7.13 -21.35
N SER A 349 -7.81 7.87 -22.35
CA SER A 349 -8.01 9.32 -22.23
C SER A 349 -9.00 9.71 -21.14
N SER A 350 -10.01 8.88 -20.85
CA SER A 350 -10.97 9.17 -19.78
C SER A 350 -10.28 9.21 -18.42
N LEU A 351 -9.53 8.15 -18.09
CA LEU A 351 -8.83 8.06 -16.82
C LEU A 351 -7.69 9.08 -16.71
N ALA A 352 -6.97 9.35 -17.79
CA ALA A 352 -5.96 10.40 -17.80
C ALA A 352 -6.56 11.79 -17.54
N ASN A 353 -7.76 12.07 -18.07
CA ASN A 353 -8.49 13.31 -17.77
C ASN A 353 -8.99 13.37 -16.32
N ASP A 354 -9.41 12.24 -15.74
CA ASP A 354 -9.76 12.17 -14.31
C ASP A 354 -8.55 12.54 -13.43
N PHE A 355 -7.35 12.07 -13.77
CA PHE A 355 -6.12 12.47 -13.05
C PHE A 355 -5.81 13.96 -13.19
N ASP A 356 -6.05 14.56 -14.36
CA ASP A 356 -5.87 16.00 -14.58
C ASP A 356 -6.88 16.84 -13.79
N LEU A 357 -8.13 16.40 -13.71
CA LEU A 357 -9.13 17.04 -12.86
C LEU A 357 -8.75 16.91 -11.37
N TYR A 358 -8.34 15.72 -10.96
CA TYR A 358 -7.89 15.45 -9.59
C TYR A 358 -6.69 16.32 -9.21
N TYR A 359 -5.69 16.46 -10.09
CA TYR A 359 -4.56 17.38 -9.88
C TYR A 359 -5.03 18.82 -9.65
N LYS A 360 -5.91 19.34 -10.51
CA LYS A 360 -6.45 20.69 -10.36
C LYS A 360 -7.19 20.87 -9.04
N GLN A 361 -8.00 19.90 -8.63
CA GLN A 361 -8.70 19.92 -7.35
C GLN A 361 -7.74 19.84 -6.16
N PHE A 362 -6.73 18.98 -6.24
CA PHE A 362 -5.73 18.81 -5.19
C PHE A 362 -4.90 20.08 -5.00
N LEU A 363 -4.51 20.77 -6.08
CA LEU A 363 -3.81 22.06 -6.02
C LEU A 363 -4.59 23.14 -5.25
N LEU A 364 -5.93 23.13 -5.32
CA LEU A 364 -6.75 24.09 -4.57
C LEU A 364 -6.58 23.91 -3.05
N THR A 365 -6.25 22.70 -2.61
CA THR A 365 -6.01 22.39 -1.18
C THR A 365 -4.63 22.85 -0.70
N LEU A 366 -3.67 23.09 -1.61
CA LEU A 366 -2.31 23.49 -1.24
C LEU A 366 -2.18 25.00 -0.97
N ARG A 367 -3.22 25.78 -1.22
CA ARG A 367 -3.21 27.24 -1.14
C ARG A 367 -3.12 27.76 0.30
N ASP A 368 -3.47 26.94 1.27
CA ASP A 368 -3.17 27.16 2.68
C ASP A 368 -1.78 26.59 2.97
N LYS A 369 -0.72 27.35 2.67
CA LYS A 369 0.61 27.00 3.18
C LYS A 369 0.50 26.89 4.71
N PRO A 370 0.94 25.79 5.33
CA PRO A 370 1.19 25.82 6.77
C PRO A 370 2.22 26.92 7.00
N GLU A 371 1.91 27.89 7.86
CA GLU A 371 2.93 28.76 8.42
C GLU A 371 3.98 27.86 9.08
N ASP A 372 5.24 27.99 8.67
CA ASP A 372 6.35 27.30 9.30
C ASP A 372 6.36 27.66 10.81
N HIS A 373 6.18 26.66 11.66
CA HIS A 373 6.42 26.71 13.10
C HIS A 373 7.63 25.84 13.45
#